data_AF-A0A940CUN6-F1
#
_entry.id   AF-A0A940CUN6-F1
#
_cell.length_a   1.000
_cell.length_b   1.000
_cell.length_c   1.000
_cell.angle_alpha   90.00
_cell.angle_beta   90.00
_cell.angle_gamma   90.00
#
_symmetry.space_group_name_H-M   'P 1'
#
loop_
_entity.id
_entity.type
_entity.pdbx_description
1 polymer ?
#
loop_
_entity_poly.entity_id
_entity_poly.type
_entity_poly.pdbx_seq_one_letter_code
_entity_poly.pdbx_strand_id
1 'polypeptide(L)'
;MAKILKGLKPRDFEGLFISILAILILNLFDIKVLQSFNEFILLIFIWYFVIELLIKNIYHFRLHYIYRFTFYFLFLLGILTTYPIIDRFGFVFSPFLITSLLLTLLMSYEVGITAGILQSLMISFHLANFVIFIYFVPQIIFMNFLIRNINRRIEIAKAALFTSFLSIIILFLQPTYFNFYNFFVAFFNPFVSTVLILGFLPYIEYFTRIYSNIGLSELANMNHPLLKKLSIQAPGTYYHSIMVATLAEAAAERIGINSTFARVASYFHDIGKIKRPYFFVENLTNTDENPHEKISPFLSHIILEDHIKSGIELARKYKLPLRIEFIIPQHHGTRVQKYFYYKAKELDPETSEEAFKYPGPKPQFKEAGIIMLADSVEAALKSISSSNYQTIKEVVEDIVSGVYNERQLDESGLNLRELELIVEEFIKVIINIKKERIKYPKEDIQRVVQVNDIQ
;
A
#
# COMPACT_ATOMS: atom_id res chain seq x y z
N MET A 1 -31.83 -22.26 16.42
CA MET A 1 -30.46 -22.05 16.96
C MET A 1 -29.37 -22.74 16.13
N ALA A 2 -29.38 -24.07 15.96
CA ALA A 2 -28.29 -24.82 15.32
C ALA A 2 -28.05 -24.52 13.81
N LYS A 3 -29.06 -24.03 13.07
CA LYS A 3 -28.92 -23.59 11.67
C LYS A 3 -28.29 -22.19 11.51
N ILE A 4 -28.46 -21.33 12.52
CA ILE A 4 -27.88 -19.97 12.54
C ILE A 4 -26.39 -20.03 12.88
N LEU A 5 -26.02 -20.89 13.83
CA LEU A 5 -24.61 -21.11 14.23
C LEU A 5 -23.76 -21.75 13.11
N LYS A 6 -24.36 -22.53 12.20
CA LYS A 6 -23.64 -23.17 11.07
C LYS A 6 -23.21 -22.18 9.97
N GLY A 7 -23.75 -20.96 9.96
CA GLY A 7 -23.38 -19.91 9.00
C GLY A 7 -22.34 -18.91 9.53
N LEU A 8 -22.03 -18.97 10.83
CA LEU A 8 -21.10 -18.03 11.45
C LEU A 8 -19.66 -18.40 11.09
N LYS A 9 -18.97 -17.50 10.41
CA LYS A 9 -17.54 -17.62 10.13
C LYS A 9 -16.76 -17.22 11.39
N PRO A 10 -15.51 -17.69 11.58
CA PRO A 10 -14.66 -17.25 12.69
C PRO A 10 -14.54 -15.72 12.81
N ARG A 11 -14.67 -15.01 11.68
CA ARG A 11 -14.68 -13.54 11.60
C ARG A 11 -15.83 -12.90 12.39
N ASP A 12 -16.98 -13.57 12.48
CA ASP A 12 -18.18 -13.05 13.16
C ASP A 12 -18.03 -13.01 14.69
N PHE A 13 -16.97 -13.65 15.21
CA PHE A 13 -16.61 -13.68 16.64
C PHE A 13 -15.39 -12.82 16.99
N GLU A 14 -14.71 -12.20 16.01
CA GLU A 14 -13.54 -11.34 16.28
C GLU A 14 -13.90 -10.20 17.24
N GLY A 15 -15.08 -9.59 17.07
CA GLY A 15 -15.56 -8.54 17.95
C GLY A 15 -15.85 -8.94 19.38
N LEU A 16 -16.42 -10.14 19.57
CA LEU A 16 -16.64 -10.70 20.90
C LEU A 16 -15.31 -10.85 21.63
N PHE A 17 -14.33 -11.47 20.97
CA PHE A 17 -13.03 -11.74 21.56
C PHE A 17 -12.26 -10.46 21.91
N ILE A 18 -12.22 -9.49 20.98
CA ILE A 18 -11.53 -8.21 21.22
C ILE A 18 -12.22 -7.40 22.31
N SER A 19 -13.55 -7.40 22.37
CA SER A 19 -14.30 -6.73 23.44
C SER A 19 -13.96 -7.31 24.81
N ILE A 20 -13.93 -8.65 24.94
CA ILE A 20 -13.54 -9.31 26.20
C ILE A 20 -12.10 -8.92 26.59
N LEU A 21 -11.16 -9.01 25.65
CA LEU A 21 -9.75 -8.73 25.93
C LEU A 21 -9.53 -7.26 26.32
N ALA A 22 -10.20 -6.32 25.66
CA ALA A 22 -10.09 -4.91 25.98
C ALA A 22 -10.56 -4.60 27.42
N ILE A 23 -11.61 -5.28 27.88
CA ILE A 23 -12.16 -5.10 29.24
C ILE A 23 -11.25 -5.73 30.28
N LEU A 24 -10.71 -6.91 29.99
CA LEU A 24 -9.71 -7.55 30.85
C LEU A 24 -8.49 -6.65 31.03
N ILE A 25 -8.07 -5.93 29.98
CA ILE A 25 -6.98 -4.95 30.06
C ILE A 25 -7.38 -3.73 30.89
N LEU A 26 -8.54 -3.13 30.64
CA LEU A 26 -9.02 -1.95 31.38
C LEU A 26 -9.17 -2.24 32.88
N ASN A 27 -9.64 -3.43 33.21
CA ASN A 27 -9.93 -3.84 34.59
C ASN A 27 -8.79 -4.71 35.17
N LEU A 28 -7.59 -4.72 34.56
CA LEU A 28 -6.49 -5.62 34.93
C LEU A 28 -6.08 -5.47 36.41
N PHE A 29 -6.21 -4.27 36.97
CA PHE A 29 -5.78 -3.93 38.32
C PHE A 29 -6.93 -3.77 39.33
N ASP A 30 -8.18 -3.59 38.89
CA ASP A 30 -9.38 -3.44 39.76
C ASP A 30 -10.65 -3.93 39.03
N ILE A 31 -11.06 -5.19 39.25
CA ILE A 31 -12.21 -5.80 38.56
C ILE A 31 -13.52 -5.45 39.28
N LYS A 32 -14.26 -4.49 38.73
CA LYS A 32 -15.64 -4.18 39.13
C LYS A 32 -16.64 -4.85 38.19
N VAL A 33 -17.12 -6.04 38.57
CA VAL A 33 -17.96 -6.91 37.71
C VAL A 33 -19.11 -6.18 36.99
N LEU A 34 -19.88 -5.34 37.68
CA LEU A 34 -21.00 -4.61 37.07
C LEU A 34 -20.53 -3.55 36.07
N GLN A 35 -19.44 -2.85 36.37
CA GLN A 35 -18.84 -1.87 35.48
C GLN A 35 -18.26 -2.55 34.24
N SER A 36 -17.50 -3.63 34.43
CA SER A 36 -16.94 -4.42 33.32
C SER A 36 -18.04 -5.01 32.42
N PHE A 37 -19.19 -5.37 32.98
CA PHE A 37 -20.35 -5.83 32.21
C PHE A 37 -20.98 -4.71 31.36
N ASN A 38 -21.12 -3.50 31.91
CA ASN A 38 -21.62 -2.35 31.16
C ASN A 38 -20.65 -1.93 30.04
N GLU A 39 -19.35 -1.94 30.31
CA GLU A 39 -18.28 -1.72 29.32
C GLU A 39 -18.35 -2.75 28.18
N PHE A 40 -18.61 -4.01 28.52
CA PHE A 40 -18.79 -5.09 27.54
C PHE A 40 -19.95 -4.85 26.59
N ILE A 41 -21.11 -4.50 27.13
CA ILE A 41 -22.30 -4.21 26.33
C ILE A 41 -22.02 -3.05 25.38
N LEU A 42 -21.40 -1.97 25.89
CA LEU A 42 -21.05 -0.79 25.09
C LEU A 42 -20.10 -1.15 23.94
N LEU A 43 -19.03 -1.88 24.24
CA LEU A 43 -18.03 -2.31 23.27
C LEU A 43 -18.60 -3.19 22.17
N ILE A 44 -19.40 -4.19 22.54
CA ILE A 44 -20.05 -5.09 21.57
C ILE A 44 -20.99 -4.32 20.66
N PHE A 45 -21.80 -3.43 21.24
CA PHE A 45 -22.71 -2.60 20.46
C PHE A 45 -21.92 -1.78 19.43
N ILE A 46 -20.92 -1.04 19.89
CA ILE A 46 -20.11 -0.22 18.99
C ILE A 46 -19.36 -1.08 17.97
N TRP A 47 -18.89 -2.26 18.35
CA TRP A 47 -18.21 -3.16 17.43
C TRP A 47 -19.09 -3.58 16.26
N TYR A 48 -20.30 -4.09 16.54
CA TYR A 48 -21.21 -4.58 15.50
C TYR A 48 -21.79 -3.45 14.65
N PHE A 49 -21.98 -2.25 15.20
CA PHE A 49 -22.55 -1.12 14.47
C PHE A 49 -21.52 -0.22 13.77
N VAL A 50 -20.29 -0.12 14.26
CA VAL A 50 -19.27 0.79 13.71
C VAL A 50 -18.10 0.02 13.10
N ILE A 51 -17.46 -0.87 13.87
CA ILE A 51 -16.26 -1.57 13.43
C ILE A 51 -16.56 -2.56 12.30
N GLU A 52 -17.65 -3.31 12.37
CA GLU A 52 -18.02 -4.23 11.29
C GLU A 52 -18.34 -3.51 9.97
N LEU A 53 -19.00 -2.35 10.03
CA LEU A 53 -19.23 -1.52 8.83
C LEU A 53 -17.89 -1.04 8.24
N LEU A 54 -16.98 -0.61 9.11
CA LEU A 54 -15.65 -0.16 8.70
C LEU A 54 -14.83 -1.30 8.09
N ILE A 55 -14.81 -2.49 8.72
CA ILE A 55 -14.10 -3.69 8.22
C ILE A 55 -14.62 -4.12 6.85
N LYS A 56 -15.94 -4.02 6.62
CA LYS A 56 -16.55 -4.37 5.33
C LYS A 56 -16.21 -3.39 4.22
N ASN A 57 -16.19 -2.09 4.53
CA ASN A 57 -15.99 -1.04 3.52
C ASN A 57 -14.52 -0.76 3.21
N ILE A 58 -13.61 -0.97 4.16
CA ILE A 58 -12.19 -0.68 3.97
C ILE A 58 -11.49 -1.88 3.31
N TYR A 59 -10.94 -1.65 2.12
CA TYR A 59 -10.34 -2.70 1.30
C TYR A 59 -9.13 -3.38 1.98
N HIS A 60 -8.36 -2.67 2.80
CA HIS A 60 -7.23 -3.23 3.55
C HIS A 60 -7.62 -4.47 4.37
N PHE A 61 -8.77 -4.44 5.05
CA PHE A 61 -9.23 -5.56 5.86
C PHE A 61 -9.77 -6.74 5.04
N ARG A 62 -10.23 -6.49 3.82
CA ARG A 62 -10.61 -7.53 2.86
C ARG A 62 -9.41 -8.21 2.23
N LEU A 63 -8.31 -7.46 2.05
CA LEU A 63 -7.11 -7.89 1.35
C LEU A 63 -6.34 -9.00 2.09
N HIS A 64 -6.09 -8.82 3.39
CA HIS A 64 -5.36 -9.83 4.19
C HIS A 64 -5.68 -9.74 5.69
N TYR A 65 -5.73 -10.90 6.36
CA TYR A 65 -6.10 -10.97 7.79
C TYR A 65 -5.13 -10.22 8.72
N ILE A 66 -3.87 -10.06 8.32
CA ILE A 66 -2.87 -9.35 9.12
C ILE A 66 -3.23 -7.87 9.34
N TYR A 67 -3.96 -7.23 8.41
CA TYR A 67 -4.43 -5.86 8.61
C TYR A 67 -5.36 -5.79 9.83
N ARG A 68 -6.27 -6.77 9.96
CA ARG A 68 -7.17 -6.87 11.11
C ARG A 68 -6.39 -7.17 12.39
N PHE A 69 -5.45 -8.11 12.33
CA PHE A 69 -4.60 -8.43 13.47
C PHE A 69 -3.78 -7.22 13.95
N THR A 70 -3.13 -6.48 13.04
CA THR A 70 -2.39 -5.26 13.36
C THR A 70 -3.30 -4.19 13.96
N PHE A 71 -4.52 -4.02 13.40
CA PHE A 71 -5.51 -3.11 13.97
C PHE A 71 -5.86 -3.49 15.41
N TYR A 72 -6.20 -4.75 15.67
CA TYR A 72 -6.55 -5.24 17.01
C TYR A 72 -5.39 -5.13 17.99
N PHE A 73 -4.18 -5.53 17.56
CA PHE A 73 -2.98 -5.46 18.37
C PHE A 73 -2.68 -4.02 18.80
N LEU A 74 -2.64 -3.08 17.85
CA LEU A 74 -2.39 -1.67 18.16
C LEU A 74 -3.52 -1.07 19.00
N PHE A 75 -4.77 -1.42 18.71
CA PHE A 75 -5.93 -0.97 19.48
C PHE A 75 -5.83 -1.37 20.96
N LEU A 76 -5.54 -2.64 21.24
CA LEU A 76 -5.41 -3.16 22.60
C LEU A 76 -4.15 -2.63 23.30
N LEU A 77 -3.03 -2.52 22.58
CA LEU A 77 -1.80 -1.91 23.09
C LEU A 77 -2.02 -0.45 23.51
N GLY A 78 -2.83 0.29 22.74
CA GLY A 78 -3.27 1.63 23.06
C GLY A 78 -3.99 1.72 24.40
N ILE A 79 -4.96 0.84 24.63
CA ILE A 79 -5.69 0.78 25.91
C ILE A 79 -4.72 0.44 27.06
N LEU A 80 -3.89 -0.58 26.88
CA LEU A 80 -2.91 -1.06 27.87
C LEU A 80 -1.91 0.02 28.29
N THR A 81 -1.51 0.89 27.36
CA THR A 81 -0.53 1.97 27.63
C THR A 81 -1.20 3.24 28.12
N THR A 82 -2.39 3.57 27.60
CA THR A 82 -3.06 4.84 27.89
C THR A 82 -3.65 4.84 29.29
N TYR A 83 -4.41 3.81 29.68
CA TYR A 83 -5.14 3.79 30.95
C TYR A 83 -4.25 3.94 32.19
N PRO A 84 -3.15 3.16 32.38
CA PRO A 84 -2.31 3.29 33.58
C PRO A 84 -1.65 4.67 33.72
N ILE A 85 -1.38 5.34 32.59
CA ILE A 85 -0.80 6.69 32.60
C ILE A 85 -1.85 7.71 33.03
N ILE A 86 -3.11 7.55 32.60
CA ILE A 86 -4.20 8.41 33.04
C ILE A 86 -4.44 8.26 34.54
N ASP A 87 -4.51 7.03 35.04
CA ASP A 87 -4.76 6.75 36.45
C ASP A 87 -3.68 7.37 37.35
N ARG A 88 -2.40 7.29 36.92
CA ARG A 88 -1.27 7.75 37.72
C ARG A 88 -0.93 9.24 37.58
N PHE A 89 -1.06 9.80 36.38
CA PHE A 89 -0.57 11.14 36.05
C PHE A 89 -1.65 12.09 35.51
N GLY A 90 -2.84 11.58 35.21
CA GLY A 90 -3.94 12.35 34.63
C GLY A 90 -4.00 12.28 33.09
N PHE A 91 -5.16 12.64 32.53
CA PHE A 91 -5.46 12.39 31.11
C PHE A 91 -4.58 13.17 30.12
N VAL A 92 -4.05 14.32 30.52
CA VAL A 92 -3.17 15.18 29.69
C VAL A 92 -1.83 14.49 29.38
N PHE A 93 -1.38 13.58 30.24
CA PHE A 93 -0.11 12.82 30.06
C PHE A 93 -0.23 11.64 29.14
N SER A 94 -1.45 11.23 28.82
CA SER A 94 -1.70 9.95 28.21
C SER A 94 -1.22 9.91 26.74
N PRO A 95 -0.72 8.76 26.26
CA PRO A 95 -0.27 8.56 24.87
C PRO A 95 -1.44 8.30 23.90
N PHE A 96 -2.61 8.91 24.12
CA PHE A 96 -3.85 8.59 23.42
C PHE A 96 -3.78 8.78 21.89
N LEU A 97 -2.87 9.64 21.41
CA LEU A 97 -2.66 9.89 19.99
C LEU A 97 -1.94 8.73 19.28
N ILE A 98 -1.09 7.95 19.98
CA ILE A 98 -0.16 7.00 19.35
C ILE A 98 -0.88 5.96 18.50
N THR A 99 -1.88 5.29 19.05
CA THR A 99 -2.61 4.24 18.34
C THR A 99 -3.28 4.75 17.09
N SER A 100 -3.98 5.88 17.23
CA SER A 100 -4.75 6.50 16.15
C SER A 100 -3.84 6.89 14.99
N LEU A 101 -2.71 7.53 15.30
CA LEU A 101 -1.76 7.98 14.29
C LEU A 101 -1.01 6.82 13.62
N LEU A 102 -0.61 5.79 14.36
CA LEU A 102 0.01 4.59 13.77
C LEU A 102 -0.93 3.93 12.76
N LEU A 103 -2.22 3.78 13.10
CA LEU A 103 -3.21 3.19 12.22
C LEU A 103 -3.49 4.05 10.98
N THR A 104 -3.46 5.37 11.11
CA THR A 104 -3.56 6.28 9.97
C THR A 104 -2.37 6.17 9.02
N LEU A 105 -1.15 6.11 9.54
CA LEU A 105 0.06 5.99 8.71
C LEU A 105 0.14 4.63 8.02
N LEU A 106 -0.29 3.55 8.69
CA LEU A 106 -0.17 2.17 8.19
C LEU A 106 -1.32 1.76 7.26
N MET A 107 -2.51 2.32 7.43
CA MET A 107 -3.71 1.90 6.70
C MET A 107 -4.39 3.10 6.03
N SER A 108 -5.14 3.89 6.81
CA SER A 108 -5.93 5.02 6.28
C SER A 108 -6.44 5.87 7.44
N TYR A 109 -6.70 7.16 7.17
CA TYR A 109 -7.12 8.11 8.22
C TYR A 109 -8.48 7.76 8.83
N GLU A 110 -9.39 7.11 8.08
CA GLU A 110 -10.67 6.63 8.59
C GLU A 110 -10.50 5.57 9.68
N VAL A 111 -9.52 4.66 9.50
CA VAL A 111 -9.19 3.60 10.49
C VAL A 111 -8.62 4.23 11.75
N GLY A 112 -7.65 5.14 11.62
CA GLY A 112 -7.01 5.77 12.76
C GLY A 112 -7.95 6.67 13.55
N ILE A 113 -8.76 7.51 12.89
CA ILE A 113 -9.79 8.33 13.55
C ILE A 113 -10.77 7.43 14.30
N THR A 114 -11.26 6.36 13.66
CA THR A 114 -12.21 5.45 14.30
C THR A 114 -11.60 4.80 15.54
N ALA A 115 -10.39 4.24 15.44
CA ALA A 115 -9.71 3.64 16.59
C ALA A 115 -9.51 4.64 17.73
N GLY A 116 -9.11 5.88 17.42
CA GLY A 116 -8.90 6.93 18.41
C GLY A 116 -10.19 7.34 19.12
N ILE A 117 -11.28 7.55 18.38
CA ILE A 117 -12.60 7.89 18.95
C ILE A 117 -13.08 6.77 19.86
N LEU A 118 -12.93 5.52 19.43
CA LEU A 118 -13.32 4.35 20.22
C LEU A 118 -12.53 4.24 21.51
N GLN A 119 -11.20 4.38 21.47
CA GLN A 119 -10.37 4.39 22.68
C GLN A 119 -10.76 5.53 23.61
N SER A 120 -10.99 6.73 23.06
CA SER A 120 -11.40 7.89 23.85
C SER A 120 -12.73 7.65 24.56
N LEU A 121 -13.71 7.07 23.86
CA LEU A 121 -15.02 6.74 24.41
C LEU A 121 -14.92 5.67 25.49
N MET A 122 -14.15 4.61 25.26
CA MET A 122 -13.94 3.54 26.23
C MET A 122 -13.30 4.03 27.52
N ILE A 123 -12.20 4.77 27.40
CA ILE A 123 -11.46 5.30 28.55
C ILE A 123 -12.33 6.29 29.32
N SER A 124 -13.04 7.17 28.60
CA SER A 124 -13.93 8.15 29.21
C SER A 124 -15.07 7.49 29.98
N PHE A 125 -15.66 6.43 29.43
CA PHE A 125 -16.70 5.65 30.08
C PHE A 125 -16.17 4.90 31.32
N HIS A 126 -15.01 4.23 31.18
CA HIS A 126 -14.38 3.47 32.27
C HIS A 126 -14.02 4.37 33.47
N LEU A 127 -13.52 5.58 33.21
CA LEU A 127 -13.18 6.55 34.26
C LEU A 127 -14.36 7.42 34.70
N ALA A 128 -15.55 7.21 34.14
CA ALA A 128 -16.74 8.04 34.35
C ALA A 128 -16.47 9.56 34.19
N ASN A 129 -15.58 9.92 33.26
CA ASN A 129 -15.15 11.30 33.04
C ASN A 129 -15.26 11.68 31.56
N PHE A 130 -16.34 12.36 31.19
CA PHE A 130 -16.62 12.78 29.82
C PHE A 130 -15.67 13.87 29.30
N VAL A 131 -14.97 14.59 30.19
CA VAL A 131 -13.97 15.59 29.79
C VAL A 131 -12.82 14.95 29.01
N ILE A 132 -12.48 13.69 29.30
CA ILE A 132 -11.45 12.94 28.56
C ILE A 132 -11.85 12.81 27.08
N PHE A 133 -13.10 12.47 26.80
CA PHE A 133 -13.61 12.35 25.42
C PHE A 133 -13.57 13.69 24.69
N ILE A 134 -14.04 14.76 25.35
CA ILE A 134 -14.02 16.14 24.81
C ILE A 134 -12.58 16.60 24.55
N TYR A 135 -11.63 16.21 25.41
CA TYR A 135 -10.23 16.56 25.25
C TYR A 135 -9.56 15.80 24.09
N PHE A 136 -9.74 14.48 23.99
CA PHE A 136 -9.03 13.64 23.01
C PHE A 136 -9.57 13.77 21.58
N VAL A 137 -10.89 13.73 21.38
CA VAL A 137 -11.49 13.56 20.06
C VAL A 137 -11.13 14.68 19.06
N PRO A 138 -11.20 15.98 19.41
CA PRO A 138 -10.84 17.04 18.47
C PRO A 138 -9.37 16.93 18.03
N GLN A 139 -8.48 16.58 18.95
CA GLN A 139 -7.04 16.42 18.66
C GLN A 139 -6.78 15.21 17.76
N ILE A 140 -7.47 14.09 18.02
CA ILE A 140 -7.43 12.90 17.17
C ILE A 140 -7.87 13.24 15.75
N ILE A 141 -9.05 13.83 15.58
CA ILE A 141 -9.59 14.16 14.25
C ILE A 141 -8.63 15.11 13.53
N PHE A 142 -8.20 16.18 14.21
CA PHE A 142 -7.34 17.20 13.64
C PHE A 142 -5.98 16.65 13.20
N MET A 143 -5.28 15.93 14.08
CA MET A 143 -3.95 15.42 13.76
C MET A 143 -3.99 14.34 12.68
N ASN A 144 -4.96 13.42 12.73
CA ASN A 144 -5.12 12.38 11.71
C ASN A 144 -5.45 12.97 10.33
N PHE A 145 -6.25 14.04 10.28
CA PHE A 145 -6.51 14.78 9.05
C PHE A 145 -5.23 15.42 8.49
N LEU A 146 -4.40 16.03 9.34
CA LEU A 146 -3.14 16.64 8.93
C LEU A 146 -2.13 15.61 8.44
N ILE A 147 -2.14 14.39 9.01
CA ILE A 147 -1.20 13.34 8.64
C ILE A 147 -1.65 12.40 7.51
N ARG A 148 -2.82 12.66 6.92
CA ARG A 148 -3.31 11.86 5.79
C ARG A 148 -2.34 11.93 4.61
N ASN A 149 -1.97 10.78 4.06
CA ASN A 149 -1.14 10.65 2.85
C ASN A 149 0.23 11.38 2.91
N ILE A 150 0.79 11.58 4.11
CA ILE A 150 2.12 12.18 4.27
C ILE A 150 3.20 11.26 3.72
N ASN A 151 4.19 11.85 3.04
CA ASN A 151 5.37 11.14 2.54
C ASN A 151 6.65 11.49 3.30
N ARG A 152 6.66 12.61 4.05
CA ARG A 152 7.87 13.10 4.75
C ARG A 152 7.68 13.18 6.25
N ARG A 153 8.70 12.71 6.99
CA ARG A 153 8.73 12.73 8.47
C ARG A 153 8.50 14.12 9.07
N ILE A 154 9.01 15.17 8.41
CA ILE A 154 8.85 16.56 8.87
C ILE A 154 7.39 17.04 8.89
N GLU A 155 6.52 16.47 8.05
CA GLU A 155 5.11 16.84 8.00
C GLU A 155 4.36 16.35 9.25
N ILE A 156 4.78 15.22 9.84
CA ILE A 156 4.24 14.73 11.11
C ILE A 156 4.62 15.68 12.25
N ALA A 157 5.85 16.20 12.25
CA ALA A 157 6.29 17.19 13.24
C ALA A 157 5.51 18.52 13.11
N LYS A 158 5.18 18.95 11.88
CA LYS A 158 4.30 20.10 11.66
C LYS A 158 2.89 19.83 12.18
N ALA A 159 2.34 18.64 11.94
CA ALA A 159 1.04 18.23 12.45
C ALA A 159 1.02 18.23 13.99
N ALA A 160 2.09 17.77 14.64
CA ALA A 160 2.24 17.84 16.09
C ALA A 160 2.21 19.29 16.59
N LEU A 161 2.96 20.20 15.96
CA LEU A 161 2.97 21.62 16.35
C LEU A 161 1.56 22.25 16.30
N PHE A 162 0.82 22.05 15.21
CA PHE A 162 -0.55 22.57 15.12
C PHE A 162 -1.48 21.90 16.14
N THR A 163 -1.31 20.60 16.38
CA THR A 163 -2.10 19.87 17.38
C THR A 163 -1.81 20.36 18.78
N SER A 164 -0.56 20.71 19.12
CA SER A 164 -0.18 21.27 20.43
C SER A 164 -0.90 22.59 20.74
N PHE A 165 -1.08 23.46 19.75
CA PHE A 165 -1.88 24.68 19.93
C PHE A 165 -3.35 24.34 20.19
N LEU A 166 -3.90 23.36 19.47
CA LEU A 166 -5.27 22.88 19.71
C LEU A 166 -5.40 22.26 21.11
N SER A 167 -4.43 21.46 21.57
CA SER A 167 -4.40 20.86 22.91
C SER A 167 -4.47 21.92 24.01
N ILE A 168 -3.73 23.03 23.84
CA ILE A 168 -3.74 24.17 24.76
C ILE A 168 -5.12 24.85 24.76
N ILE A 169 -5.68 25.14 23.58
CA ILE A 169 -6.99 25.80 23.46
C ILE A 169 -8.06 24.99 24.19
N ILE A 170 -8.09 23.67 23.98
CA ILE A 170 -9.07 22.80 24.64
C ILE A 170 -8.83 22.75 26.15
N LEU A 171 -7.57 22.72 26.60
CA LEU A 171 -7.25 22.77 28.03
C LEU A 171 -7.72 24.08 28.69
N PHE A 172 -7.59 25.23 28.02
CA PHE A 172 -8.10 26.52 28.52
C PHE A 172 -9.62 26.55 28.66
N LEU A 173 -10.34 25.83 27.80
CA LEU A 173 -11.80 25.67 27.91
C LEU A 173 -12.22 24.78 29.09
N GLN A 174 -11.26 24.19 29.82
CA GLN A 174 -11.50 23.30 30.96
C GLN A 174 -10.76 23.83 32.21
N PRO A 175 -11.21 24.97 32.81
CA PRO A 175 -10.47 25.66 33.86
C PRO A 175 -10.14 24.79 35.08
N THR A 176 -11.00 23.82 35.40
CA THR A 176 -10.80 22.85 36.49
C THR A 176 -9.49 22.06 36.36
N TYR A 177 -9.04 21.80 35.14
CA TYR A 177 -7.84 21.03 34.86
C TYR A 177 -6.65 21.91 34.46
N PHE A 178 -6.84 23.23 34.41
CA PHE A 178 -5.80 24.16 34.03
C PHE A 178 -4.82 24.38 35.18
N ASN A 179 -3.56 24.03 34.94
CA ASN A 179 -2.43 24.44 35.76
C ASN A 179 -1.17 24.51 34.88
N PHE A 180 -0.11 25.14 35.37
CA PHE A 180 1.12 25.34 34.59
C PHE A 180 1.71 24.01 34.11
N TYR A 181 1.69 22.97 34.95
CA TYR A 181 2.21 21.64 34.60
C TYR A 181 1.44 20.99 33.45
N ASN A 182 0.11 20.97 33.53
CA ASN A 182 -0.77 20.47 32.47
C ASN A 182 -0.66 21.30 31.18
N PHE A 183 -0.40 22.61 31.27
CA PHE A 183 -0.14 23.45 30.10
C PHE A 183 1.11 22.99 29.33
N PHE A 184 2.25 22.78 30.01
CA PHE A 184 3.46 22.27 29.34
C PHE A 184 3.22 20.89 28.73
N VAL A 185 2.55 20.01 29.46
CA VAL A 185 2.33 18.64 28.99
C VAL A 185 1.37 18.61 27.81
N ALA A 186 0.29 19.41 27.83
CA ALA A 186 -0.61 19.55 26.69
C ALA A 186 0.14 20.05 25.44
N PHE A 187 1.09 20.98 25.60
CA PHE A 187 1.92 21.46 24.49
C PHE A 187 2.88 20.38 23.97
N PHE A 188 3.58 19.66 24.85
CA PHE A 188 4.62 18.72 24.44
C PHE A 188 4.10 17.31 24.10
N ASN A 189 2.91 16.93 24.54
CA ASN A 189 2.36 15.59 24.33
C ASN A 189 2.30 15.19 22.84
N PRO A 190 1.78 16.02 21.90
CA PRO A 190 1.80 15.68 20.47
C PRO A 190 3.21 15.48 19.89
N PHE A 191 4.20 16.21 20.39
CA PHE A 191 5.61 16.03 20.00
C PHE A 191 6.18 14.70 20.51
N VAL A 192 5.97 14.41 21.80
CA VAL A 192 6.40 13.14 22.42
C VAL A 192 5.75 11.96 21.68
N SER A 193 4.45 12.04 21.42
CA SER A 193 3.72 11.05 20.62
C SER A 193 4.33 10.85 19.25
N THR A 194 4.70 11.94 18.56
CA THR A 194 5.35 11.89 17.23
C THR A 194 6.71 11.21 17.28
N VAL A 195 7.54 11.53 18.28
CA VAL A 195 8.85 10.89 18.46
C VAL A 195 8.68 9.38 18.69
N LEU A 196 7.74 8.97 19.54
CA LEU A 196 7.45 7.57 19.80
C LEU A 196 6.96 6.86 18.53
N ILE A 197 6.03 7.46 17.78
CA ILE A 197 5.54 6.91 16.51
C ILE A 197 6.69 6.73 15.52
N LEU A 198 7.52 7.75 15.30
CA LEU A 198 8.64 7.67 14.36
C LEU A 198 9.68 6.62 14.79
N GLY A 199 9.83 6.39 16.10
CA GLY A 199 10.68 5.34 16.67
C GLY A 199 10.11 3.93 16.46
N PHE A 200 8.81 3.73 16.68
CA PHE A 200 8.18 2.40 16.60
C PHE A 200 7.75 2.00 15.18
N LEU A 201 7.42 2.97 14.32
CA LEU A 201 6.86 2.73 12.99
C LEU A 201 7.70 1.74 12.16
N PRO A 202 9.04 1.88 12.01
CA PRO A 202 9.83 0.94 11.20
C PRO A 202 9.76 -0.51 11.68
N TYR A 203 9.66 -0.73 13.00
CA TYR A 203 9.57 -2.08 13.57
C TYR A 203 8.20 -2.69 13.28
N ILE A 204 7.12 -1.90 13.45
CA ILE A 204 5.77 -2.35 13.13
C ILE A 204 5.68 -2.67 11.64
N GLU A 205 6.23 -1.83 10.77
CA GLU A 205 6.28 -2.05 9.32
C GLU A 205 7.01 -3.35 8.98
N TYR A 206 8.19 -3.58 9.57
CA TYR A 206 9.00 -4.77 9.33
C TYR A 206 8.29 -6.07 9.75
N PHE A 207 7.69 -6.10 10.95
CA PHE A 207 7.05 -7.32 11.48
C PHE A 207 5.70 -7.60 10.81
N THR A 208 4.90 -6.56 10.56
CA THR A 208 3.56 -6.72 9.98
C THR A 208 3.57 -6.77 8.45
N ARG A 209 4.65 -6.29 7.82
CA ARG A 209 4.75 -6.04 6.37
C ARG A 209 3.66 -5.10 5.84
N ILE A 210 3.12 -4.24 6.70
CA ILE A 210 2.22 -3.14 6.35
C ILE A 210 3.04 -1.86 6.44
N TYR A 211 3.22 -1.16 5.32
CA TYR A 211 4.11 0.00 5.24
C TYR A 211 3.32 1.30 5.08
N SER A 212 3.78 2.34 5.76
CA SER A 212 3.37 3.71 5.51
C SER A 212 4.03 4.25 4.24
N ASN A 213 3.56 5.39 3.74
CA ASN A 213 4.20 6.07 2.61
C ASN A 213 5.65 6.48 2.90
N ILE A 214 6.00 6.73 4.16
CA ILE A 214 7.39 7.02 4.57
C ILE A 214 8.24 5.77 4.35
N GLY A 215 7.80 4.61 4.87
CA GLY A 215 8.50 3.34 4.65
C GLY A 215 8.54 2.92 3.18
N LEU A 216 7.47 3.17 2.41
CA LEU A 216 7.47 2.94 0.96
C LEU A 216 8.50 3.83 0.24
N SER A 217 8.64 5.08 0.65
CA SER A 217 9.65 6.00 0.10
C SER A 217 11.08 5.54 0.40
N GLU A 218 11.31 4.87 1.52
CA GLU A 218 12.60 4.24 1.83
C GLU A 218 12.89 3.03 0.94
N LEU A 219 11.86 2.23 0.62
CA LEU A 219 11.96 1.12 -0.33
C LEU A 219 12.18 1.57 -1.78
N ALA A 220 11.80 2.80 -2.14
CA ALA A 220 12.11 3.40 -3.45
C ALA A 220 13.61 3.69 -3.66
N ASN A 221 14.46 3.51 -2.65
CA ASN A 221 15.90 3.64 -2.81
C ASN A 221 16.43 2.54 -3.75
N MET A 222 17.00 2.95 -4.89
CA MET A 222 17.58 2.02 -5.89
C MET A 222 18.76 1.20 -5.35
N ASN A 223 19.32 1.55 -4.20
CA ASN A 223 20.31 0.73 -3.49
C ASN A 223 19.68 -0.42 -2.69
N HIS A 224 18.35 -0.57 -2.67
CA HIS A 224 17.69 -1.71 -2.04
C HIS A 224 18.29 -3.03 -2.59
N PRO A 225 18.70 -3.98 -1.75
CA PRO A 225 19.45 -5.16 -2.19
C PRO A 225 18.78 -5.96 -3.32
N LEU A 226 17.45 -6.05 -3.31
CA LEU A 226 16.70 -6.75 -4.35
C LEU A 226 16.64 -5.97 -5.66
N LEU A 227 16.54 -4.64 -5.62
CA LEU A 227 16.55 -3.80 -6.83
C LEU A 227 17.94 -3.78 -7.46
N LYS A 228 18.99 -3.71 -6.63
CA LYS A 228 20.39 -3.87 -7.09
C LYS A 228 20.63 -5.25 -7.71
N LYS A 229 20.03 -6.30 -7.14
CA LYS A 229 20.09 -7.64 -7.74
C LYS A 229 19.37 -7.69 -9.09
N LEU A 230 18.19 -7.09 -9.19
CA LEU A 230 17.43 -6.97 -10.44
C LEU A 230 18.25 -6.22 -11.50
N SER A 231 18.85 -5.09 -11.17
CA SER A 231 19.62 -4.27 -12.11
C SER A 231 20.86 -4.98 -12.66
N ILE A 232 21.45 -5.90 -11.90
CA ILE A 232 22.62 -6.67 -12.32
C ILE A 232 22.22 -7.93 -13.11
N GLN A 233 21.19 -8.66 -12.64
CA GLN A 233 20.84 -9.98 -13.20
C GLN A 233 19.82 -9.90 -14.35
N ALA A 234 18.96 -8.88 -14.37
CA ALA A 234 17.94 -8.64 -15.38
C ALA A 234 17.83 -7.13 -15.68
N PRO A 235 18.87 -6.51 -16.27
CA PRO A 235 18.94 -5.07 -16.48
C PRO A 235 17.80 -4.53 -17.36
N GLY A 236 17.38 -5.30 -18.37
CA GLY A 236 16.26 -4.94 -19.23
C GLY A 236 14.94 -4.83 -18.48
N THR A 237 14.65 -5.83 -17.65
CA THR A 237 13.48 -5.84 -16.74
C THR A 237 13.57 -4.70 -15.72
N TYR A 238 14.76 -4.38 -15.22
CA TYR A 238 14.96 -3.24 -14.31
C TYR A 238 14.56 -1.91 -14.96
N TYR A 239 15.04 -1.63 -16.18
CA TYR A 239 14.66 -0.41 -16.90
C TYR A 239 13.18 -0.36 -17.25
N HIS A 240 12.61 -1.48 -17.71
CA HIS A 240 11.16 -1.62 -17.91
C HIS A 240 10.39 -1.26 -16.64
N SER A 241 10.77 -1.81 -15.49
CA SER A 241 10.10 -1.54 -14.20
C SER A 241 10.15 -0.07 -13.79
N ILE A 242 11.23 0.66 -14.11
CA ILE A 242 11.33 2.12 -13.87
C ILE A 242 10.35 2.89 -14.76
N MET A 243 10.20 2.47 -16.02
CA MET A 243 9.28 3.09 -16.97
C MET A 243 7.81 2.87 -16.54
N VAL A 244 7.47 1.63 -16.17
CA VAL A 244 6.16 1.29 -15.60
C VAL A 244 5.90 2.11 -14.34
N ALA A 245 6.88 2.24 -13.45
CA ALA A 245 6.76 3.04 -12.23
C ALA A 245 6.48 4.52 -12.52
N THR A 246 7.10 5.08 -13.56
CA THR A 246 6.92 6.48 -13.98
C THR A 246 5.50 6.72 -14.49
N LEU A 247 4.98 5.80 -15.32
CA LEU A 247 3.60 5.85 -15.81
C LEU A 247 2.60 5.68 -14.67
N ALA A 248 2.80 4.66 -13.84
CA ALA A 248 1.91 4.32 -12.73
C ALA A 248 1.85 5.42 -11.67
N GLU A 249 2.98 6.06 -11.34
CA GLU A 249 3.02 7.20 -10.42
C GLU A 249 2.17 8.36 -10.93
N ALA A 250 2.40 8.78 -12.18
CA ALA A 250 1.72 9.92 -12.77
C ALA A 250 0.20 9.68 -12.88
N ALA A 251 -0.20 8.49 -13.33
CA ALA A 251 -1.60 8.10 -13.42
C ALA A 251 -2.29 8.05 -12.05
N ALA A 252 -1.63 7.48 -11.04
CA ALA A 252 -2.14 7.43 -9.67
C ALA A 252 -2.30 8.83 -9.05
N GLU A 253 -1.34 9.72 -9.29
CA GLU A 253 -1.42 11.12 -8.85
C GLU A 253 -2.59 11.84 -9.55
N ARG A 254 -2.76 11.63 -10.85
CA ARG A 254 -3.82 12.24 -11.67
C ARG A 254 -5.23 11.93 -11.15
N ILE A 255 -5.46 10.72 -10.65
CA ILE A 255 -6.77 10.31 -10.11
C ILE A 255 -6.86 10.42 -8.57
N GLY A 256 -5.84 10.95 -7.91
CA GLY A 256 -5.86 11.24 -6.48
C GLY A 256 -5.75 10.02 -5.56
N ILE A 257 -5.10 8.94 -6.01
CA ILE A 257 -4.81 7.76 -5.17
C ILE A 257 -3.33 7.70 -4.77
N ASN A 258 -2.90 6.63 -4.11
CA ASN A 258 -1.55 6.53 -3.56
C ASN A 258 -0.47 6.34 -4.64
N SER A 259 0.04 7.44 -5.19
CA SER A 259 1.09 7.47 -6.21
C SER A 259 2.42 6.91 -5.72
N THR A 260 2.76 7.13 -4.45
CA THR A 260 3.99 6.59 -3.84
C THR A 260 3.96 5.06 -3.85
N PHE A 261 2.83 4.46 -3.48
CA PHE A 261 2.65 3.02 -3.55
C PHE A 261 2.70 2.51 -5.00
N ALA A 262 1.98 3.15 -5.93
CA ALA A 262 1.97 2.75 -7.35
C ALA A 262 3.38 2.72 -7.94
N ARG A 263 4.19 3.77 -7.68
CA ARG A 263 5.59 3.83 -8.08
C ARG A 263 6.41 2.69 -7.50
N VAL A 264 6.42 2.58 -6.16
CA VAL A 264 7.29 1.64 -5.46
C VAL A 264 6.93 0.21 -5.84
N ALA A 265 5.64 -0.12 -5.88
CA ALA A 265 5.19 -1.46 -6.24
C ALA A 265 5.58 -1.83 -7.67
N SER A 266 5.57 -0.88 -8.61
CA SER A 266 6.03 -1.10 -9.98
C SER A 266 7.52 -1.47 -10.06
N TYR A 267 8.38 -0.99 -9.17
CA TYR A 267 9.78 -1.43 -9.14
C TYR A 267 9.94 -2.93 -8.84
N PHE A 268 8.95 -3.53 -8.17
CA PHE A 268 9.02 -4.90 -7.68
C PHE A 268 8.10 -5.87 -8.43
N HIS A 269 7.22 -5.41 -9.32
CA HIS A 269 6.19 -6.26 -9.95
C HIS A 269 6.78 -7.47 -10.67
N ASP A 270 7.96 -7.27 -11.27
CA ASP A 270 8.61 -8.21 -12.20
C ASP A 270 9.87 -8.89 -11.63
N ILE A 271 10.11 -8.77 -10.32
CA ILE A 271 11.34 -9.26 -9.67
C ILE A 271 11.56 -10.76 -9.81
N GLY A 272 10.52 -11.53 -10.12
CA GLY A 272 10.63 -12.95 -10.38
C GLY A 272 11.45 -13.30 -11.61
N LYS A 273 11.54 -12.39 -12.60
CA LYS A 273 12.30 -12.58 -13.84
C LYS A 273 13.81 -12.78 -13.58
N ILE A 274 14.30 -12.34 -12.41
CA ILE A 274 15.66 -12.60 -11.90
C ILE A 274 16.05 -14.09 -11.95
N LYS A 275 15.08 -15.01 -11.79
CA LYS A 275 15.36 -16.45 -11.78
C LYS A 275 15.79 -16.99 -13.14
N ARG A 276 15.25 -16.43 -14.24
CA ARG A 276 15.50 -16.88 -15.62
C ARG A 276 15.50 -15.68 -16.58
N PRO A 277 16.43 -14.71 -16.43
CA PRO A 277 16.40 -13.45 -17.17
C PRO A 277 16.47 -13.67 -18.69
N TYR A 278 17.22 -14.67 -19.14
CA TYR A 278 17.40 -15.02 -20.56
C TYR A 278 16.10 -15.40 -21.29
N PHE A 279 15.02 -15.76 -20.58
CA PHE A 279 13.73 -16.05 -21.20
C PHE A 279 12.84 -14.82 -21.37
N PHE A 280 13.31 -13.63 -21.02
CA PHE A 280 12.52 -12.40 -21.14
C PHE A 280 13.17 -11.49 -22.18
N VAL A 281 12.42 -11.15 -23.23
CA VAL A 281 12.92 -10.45 -24.42
C VAL A 281 13.59 -9.13 -24.10
N GLU A 282 13.14 -8.43 -23.05
CA GLU A 282 13.75 -7.17 -22.64
C GLU A 282 15.19 -7.33 -22.14
N ASN A 283 15.60 -8.53 -21.72
CA ASN A 283 16.95 -8.84 -21.27
C ASN A 283 17.84 -9.47 -22.34
N LEU A 284 17.30 -9.75 -23.53
CA LEU A 284 18.07 -10.25 -24.66
C LEU A 284 18.80 -9.09 -25.35
N THR A 285 20.02 -9.34 -25.78
CA THR A 285 20.75 -8.47 -26.69
C THR A 285 20.38 -8.78 -28.13
N ASN A 286 20.67 -7.87 -29.06
CA ASN A 286 20.38 -8.07 -30.49
C ASN A 286 21.13 -9.26 -31.11
N THR A 287 22.16 -9.77 -30.43
CA THR A 287 22.95 -10.92 -30.86
C THR A 287 22.50 -12.24 -30.24
N ASP A 288 21.63 -12.18 -29.23
CA ASP A 288 21.17 -13.39 -28.55
C ASP A 288 20.07 -14.08 -29.35
N GLU A 289 20.17 -15.40 -29.48
CA GLU A 289 19.07 -16.21 -29.99
C GLU A 289 17.92 -16.23 -28.98
N ASN A 290 16.68 -16.15 -29.46
CA ASN A 290 15.51 -16.22 -28.60
C ASN A 290 15.29 -17.68 -28.12
N PRO A 291 15.40 -17.98 -26.81
CA PRO A 291 15.27 -19.36 -26.33
C PRO A 291 13.89 -19.97 -26.58
N HIS A 292 12.86 -19.15 -26.77
CA HIS A 292 11.50 -19.60 -27.06
C HIS A 292 11.33 -20.22 -28.45
N GLU A 293 12.31 -20.11 -29.33
CA GLU A 293 12.31 -20.78 -30.63
C GLU A 293 12.66 -22.26 -30.53
N LYS A 294 13.36 -22.66 -29.46
CA LYS A 294 13.86 -24.03 -29.25
C LYS A 294 12.95 -24.90 -28.37
N ILE A 295 11.83 -24.36 -27.92
CA ILE A 295 10.90 -25.03 -27.00
C ILE A 295 9.46 -24.91 -27.47
N SER A 296 8.58 -25.78 -26.96
CA SER A 296 7.16 -25.72 -27.28
C SER A 296 6.51 -24.43 -26.76
N PRO A 297 5.43 -23.94 -27.39
CA PRO A 297 4.72 -22.75 -26.91
C PRO A 297 4.16 -22.95 -25.50
N PHE A 298 3.69 -24.16 -25.18
CA PHE A 298 3.22 -24.49 -23.84
C PHE A 298 4.36 -24.42 -22.80
N LEU A 299 5.54 -24.96 -23.11
CA LEU A 299 6.69 -24.85 -22.20
C LEU A 299 7.14 -23.39 -22.02
N SER A 300 7.08 -22.59 -23.08
CA SER A 300 7.33 -21.14 -23.02
C SER A 300 6.38 -20.45 -22.04
N HIS A 301 5.09 -20.75 -22.15
CA HIS A 301 4.07 -20.22 -21.25
C HIS A 301 4.36 -20.55 -19.79
N ILE A 302 4.69 -21.80 -19.47
CA ILE A 302 5.03 -22.24 -18.11
C ILE A 302 6.28 -21.53 -17.58
N ILE A 303 7.32 -21.38 -18.41
CA ILE A 303 8.56 -20.70 -18.00
C ILE A 303 8.30 -19.23 -17.70
N LEU A 304 7.52 -18.56 -18.54
CA LEU A 304 7.16 -17.16 -18.33
C LEU A 304 6.29 -17.03 -17.09
N GLU A 305 5.27 -17.85 -16.88
CA GLU A 305 4.42 -17.81 -15.68
C GLU A 305 5.20 -17.99 -14.37
N ASP A 306 6.27 -18.79 -14.36
CA ASP A 306 7.09 -19.04 -13.16
C ASP A 306 7.72 -17.77 -12.55
N HIS A 307 7.77 -16.65 -13.28
CA HIS A 307 8.17 -15.36 -12.70
C HIS A 307 7.22 -14.93 -11.58
N ILE A 308 5.92 -15.25 -11.65
CA ILE A 308 4.96 -14.87 -10.62
C ILE A 308 5.30 -15.58 -9.30
N LYS A 309 5.45 -16.91 -9.35
CA LYS A 309 5.82 -17.72 -8.18
C LYS A 309 7.15 -17.27 -7.59
N SER A 310 8.14 -17.10 -8.46
CA SER A 310 9.50 -16.68 -8.06
C SER A 310 9.52 -15.27 -7.46
N GLY A 311 8.69 -14.38 -7.99
CA GLY A 311 8.51 -13.02 -7.49
C GLY A 311 7.89 -13.01 -6.09
N ILE A 312 6.85 -13.82 -5.84
CA ILE A 312 6.25 -13.97 -4.51
C ILE A 312 7.26 -14.51 -3.50
N GLU A 313 8.05 -15.53 -3.88
CA GLU A 313 9.11 -16.08 -3.03
C GLU A 313 10.17 -15.02 -2.67
N LEU A 314 10.60 -14.22 -3.64
CA LEU A 314 11.52 -13.10 -3.40
C LEU A 314 10.89 -12.00 -2.53
N ALA A 315 9.64 -11.62 -2.78
CA ALA A 315 8.93 -10.62 -1.98
C ALA A 315 8.86 -11.04 -0.50
N ARG A 316 8.59 -12.31 -0.23
CA ARG A 316 8.59 -12.87 1.13
C ARG A 316 9.99 -12.91 1.74
N LYS A 317 10.99 -13.36 0.97
CA LYS A 317 12.38 -13.45 1.41
C LYS A 317 12.95 -12.09 1.82
N TYR A 318 12.65 -11.06 1.05
CA TYR A 318 13.10 -9.68 1.31
C TYR A 318 12.12 -8.86 2.15
N LYS A 319 11.08 -9.50 2.73
CA LYS A 319 10.08 -8.86 3.60
C LYS A 319 9.42 -7.62 2.97
N LEU A 320 9.21 -7.64 1.65
CA LEU A 320 8.51 -6.57 0.97
C LEU A 320 7.09 -6.38 1.55
N PRO A 321 6.52 -5.16 1.48
CA PRO A 321 5.15 -4.91 1.91
C PRO A 321 4.18 -5.90 1.27
N LEU A 322 3.16 -6.33 2.01
CA LEU A 322 2.20 -7.33 1.51
C LEU A 322 1.44 -6.86 0.27
N ARG A 323 1.10 -5.57 0.21
CA ARG A 323 0.48 -5.00 -1.00
C ARG A 323 1.38 -5.13 -2.22
N ILE A 324 2.71 -5.03 -2.07
CA ILE A 324 3.66 -5.24 -3.16
C ILE A 324 3.71 -6.73 -3.55
N GLU A 325 3.72 -7.64 -2.58
CA GLU A 325 3.60 -9.09 -2.86
C GLU A 325 2.33 -9.40 -3.68
N PHE A 326 1.21 -8.73 -3.40
CA PHE A 326 -0.05 -8.94 -4.13
C PHE A 326 -0.08 -8.34 -5.54
N ILE A 327 0.76 -7.37 -5.85
CA ILE A 327 0.90 -6.85 -7.23
C ILE A 327 1.48 -7.93 -8.15
N ILE A 328 2.42 -8.73 -7.67
CA ILE A 328 3.14 -9.72 -8.48
C ILE A 328 2.20 -10.71 -9.20
N PRO A 329 1.21 -11.35 -8.56
CA PRO A 329 0.25 -12.18 -9.30
C PRO A 329 -0.84 -11.38 -10.03
N GLN A 330 -1.08 -10.12 -9.65
CA GLN A 330 -2.20 -9.31 -10.17
C GLN A 330 -1.87 -8.49 -11.42
N HIS A 331 -0.60 -8.14 -11.65
CA HIS A 331 -0.24 -7.21 -12.72
C HIS A 331 -0.54 -7.75 -14.13
N HIS A 332 -0.59 -9.08 -14.31
CA HIS A 332 -1.11 -9.71 -15.52
C HIS A 332 -2.56 -10.22 -15.39
N GLY A 333 -3.10 -10.28 -14.19
CA GLY A 333 -4.45 -10.77 -13.91
C GLY A 333 -4.67 -12.18 -14.45
N THR A 334 -5.75 -12.36 -15.20
CA THR A 334 -6.13 -13.64 -15.83
C THR A 334 -6.01 -13.58 -17.35
N ARG A 335 -5.12 -12.71 -17.84
CA ARG A 335 -4.91 -12.50 -19.28
C ARG A 335 -4.25 -13.72 -19.90
N VAL A 336 -4.47 -13.87 -21.20
CA VAL A 336 -3.90 -14.95 -22.00
C VAL A 336 -2.57 -14.49 -22.58
N GLN A 337 -1.56 -15.36 -22.56
CA GLN A 337 -0.32 -15.13 -23.29
C GLN A 337 -0.53 -15.35 -24.80
N LYS A 338 -1.19 -14.37 -25.45
CA LYS A 338 -1.73 -14.47 -26.82
C LYS A 338 -0.72 -15.00 -27.84
N TYR A 339 0.53 -14.54 -27.80
CA TYR A 339 1.57 -14.98 -28.74
C TYR A 339 1.79 -16.51 -28.70
N PHE A 340 1.97 -17.07 -27.50
CA PHE A 340 2.20 -18.52 -27.35
C PHE A 340 0.93 -19.33 -27.54
N TYR A 341 -0.23 -18.79 -27.17
CA TYR A 341 -1.52 -19.40 -27.48
C TYR A 341 -1.73 -19.56 -28.99
N TYR A 342 -1.55 -18.50 -29.78
CA TYR A 342 -1.72 -18.58 -31.23
C TYR A 342 -0.69 -19.51 -31.88
N LYS A 343 0.57 -19.47 -31.43
CA LYS A 343 1.62 -20.40 -31.88
C LYS A 343 1.28 -21.85 -31.55
N ALA A 344 0.64 -22.13 -30.41
CA ALA A 344 0.14 -23.46 -30.09
C ALA A 344 -1.05 -23.85 -30.96
N LYS A 345 -1.97 -22.92 -31.21
CA LYS A 345 -3.16 -23.13 -32.04
C LYS A 345 -2.85 -23.44 -33.50
N GLU A 346 -1.75 -22.89 -34.03
CA GLU A 346 -1.23 -23.25 -35.35
C GLU A 346 -0.75 -24.70 -35.43
N LEU A 347 -0.26 -25.27 -34.32
CA LEU A 347 0.18 -26.67 -34.24
C LEU A 347 -0.98 -27.62 -33.92
N ASP A 348 -1.92 -27.17 -33.09
CA ASP A 348 -3.11 -27.91 -32.67
C ASP A 348 -4.32 -26.96 -32.58
N PRO A 349 -5.24 -26.97 -33.57
CA PRO A 349 -6.42 -26.11 -33.59
C PRO A 349 -7.36 -26.25 -32.38
N GLU A 350 -7.32 -27.40 -31.68
CA GLU A 350 -8.14 -27.69 -30.49
C GLU A 350 -7.51 -27.13 -29.19
N THR A 351 -6.37 -26.44 -29.30
CA THR A 351 -5.71 -25.79 -28.15
C THR A 351 -6.66 -24.84 -27.44
N SER A 352 -6.89 -25.10 -26.15
CA SER A 352 -7.72 -24.25 -25.30
C SER A 352 -6.99 -22.97 -24.90
N GLU A 353 -7.68 -21.84 -25.02
CA GLU A 353 -7.19 -20.52 -24.57
C GLU A 353 -6.96 -20.47 -23.04
N GLU A 354 -7.76 -21.24 -22.27
CA GLU A 354 -7.63 -21.33 -20.81
C GLU A 354 -6.26 -21.88 -20.39
N ALA A 355 -5.64 -22.75 -21.20
CA ALA A 355 -4.35 -23.37 -20.90
C ALA A 355 -3.16 -22.39 -20.98
N PHE A 356 -3.40 -21.15 -21.44
CA PHE A 356 -2.37 -20.11 -21.60
C PHE A 356 -2.68 -18.86 -20.78
N LYS A 357 -3.64 -18.94 -19.84
CA LYS A 357 -3.97 -17.85 -18.94
C LYS A 357 -3.01 -17.79 -17.77
N TYR A 358 -2.71 -16.57 -17.34
CA TYR A 358 -2.13 -16.36 -16.03
C TYR A 358 -3.10 -16.80 -14.92
N PRO A 359 -2.60 -17.29 -13.78
CA PRO A 359 -3.42 -17.80 -12.69
C PRO A 359 -4.20 -16.71 -11.94
N GLY A 360 -3.85 -15.44 -12.14
CA GLY A 360 -4.44 -14.31 -11.44
C GLY A 360 -4.08 -14.26 -9.95
N PRO A 361 -4.90 -13.57 -9.14
CA PRO A 361 -6.24 -13.05 -9.46
C PRO A 361 -6.20 -11.77 -10.32
N LYS A 362 -7.36 -11.32 -10.80
CA LYS A 362 -7.51 -9.97 -11.38
C LYS A 362 -7.06 -8.89 -10.37
N PRO A 363 -6.65 -7.70 -10.83
CA PRO A 363 -6.39 -6.56 -9.96
C PRO A 363 -7.49 -6.35 -8.91
N GLN A 364 -7.12 -6.34 -7.63
CA GLN A 364 -8.05 -6.26 -6.48
C GLN A 364 -8.20 -4.85 -5.91
N PHE A 365 -7.40 -3.90 -6.41
CA PHE A 365 -7.41 -2.50 -6.00
C PHE A 365 -6.87 -1.61 -7.12
N LYS A 366 -7.17 -0.31 -7.08
CA LYS A 366 -6.95 0.63 -8.19
C LYS A 366 -5.50 0.70 -8.64
N GLU A 367 -4.55 0.71 -7.70
CA GLU A 367 -3.12 0.76 -8.03
C GLU A 367 -2.66 -0.50 -8.78
N ALA A 368 -3.24 -1.68 -8.49
CA ALA A 368 -2.94 -2.90 -9.25
C ALA A 368 -3.44 -2.81 -10.69
N GLY A 369 -4.62 -2.20 -10.90
CA GLY A 369 -5.16 -1.95 -12.23
C GLY A 369 -4.29 -0.97 -13.02
N ILE A 370 -3.85 0.12 -12.39
CA ILE A 370 -2.93 1.08 -13.01
C ILE A 370 -1.61 0.42 -13.40
N ILE A 371 -1.02 -0.42 -12.54
CA ILE A 371 0.24 -1.12 -12.84
C ILE A 371 0.07 -2.08 -14.02
N MET A 372 -1.04 -2.84 -14.08
CA MET A 372 -1.36 -3.68 -15.24
C MET A 372 -1.45 -2.88 -16.55
N LEU A 373 -2.11 -1.72 -16.51
CA LEU A 373 -2.25 -0.86 -17.68
C LEU A 373 -0.89 -0.25 -18.08
N ALA A 374 -0.12 0.24 -17.11
CA ALA A 374 1.20 0.81 -17.33
C ALA A 374 2.19 -0.22 -17.92
N ASP A 375 2.21 -1.44 -17.38
CA ASP A 375 3.00 -2.57 -17.90
C ASP A 375 2.65 -2.87 -19.36
N SER A 376 1.36 -3.04 -19.65
CA SER A 376 0.88 -3.33 -21.00
C SER A 376 1.21 -2.24 -22.01
N VAL A 377 1.08 -0.98 -21.60
CA VAL A 377 1.34 0.19 -22.44
C VAL A 377 2.84 0.35 -22.70
N GLU A 378 3.68 0.23 -21.67
CA GLU A 378 5.14 0.29 -21.80
C GLU A 378 5.65 -0.78 -22.78
N ALA A 379 5.20 -2.02 -22.59
CA ALA A 379 5.61 -3.15 -23.42
C ALA A 379 5.22 -2.95 -24.89
N ALA A 380 4.01 -2.45 -25.17
CA ALA A 380 3.53 -2.18 -26.52
C ALA A 380 4.30 -1.03 -27.22
N LEU A 381 4.67 0.00 -26.46
CA LEU A 381 5.35 1.18 -27.03
C LEU A 381 6.85 0.96 -27.28
N LYS A 382 7.44 -0.05 -26.65
CA LYS A 382 8.84 -0.44 -26.88
C LYS A 382 9.06 -0.94 -28.30
N SER A 383 8.06 -1.56 -28.92
CA SER A 383 8.10 -1.97 -30.33
C SER A 383 7.81 -0.86 -31.34
N ILE A 384 7.46 0.35 -30.89
CA ILE A 384 7.07 1.46 -31.77
C ILE A 384 8.19 2.50 -31.84
N SER A 385 8.71 2.74 -33.03
CA SER A 385 9.77 3.76 -33.27
C SER A 385 9.23 5.19 -33.37
N SER A 386 7.92 5.35 -33.59
CA SER A 386 7.28 6.66 -33.75
C SER A 386 7.23 7.45 -32.43
N SER A 387 7.53 8.75 -32.51
CA SER A 387 7.26 9.76 -31.48
C SER A 387 6.04 10.62 -31.81
N ASN A 388 5.24 10.22 -32.80
CA ASN A 388 4.04 10.95 -33.21
C ASN A 388 2.92 10.82 -32.15
N TYR A 389 2.32 11.95 -31.77
CA TYR A 389 1.24 12.03 -30.79
C TYR A 389 0.07 11.09 -31.13
N GLN A 390 -0.41 11.12 -32.37
CA GLN A 390 -1.61 10.39 -32.80
C GLN A 390 -1.38 8.88 -32.73
N THR A 391 -0.20 8.41 -33.18
CA THR A 391 0.18 7.00 -33.07
C THR A 391 0.27 6.54 -31.62
N ILE A 392 0.88 7.34 -30.73
CA ILE A 392 0.97 7.01 -29.31
C ILE A 392 -0.43 6.96 -28.68
N LYS A 393 -1.28 7.93 -29.02
CA LYS A 393 -2.66 8.00 -28.53
C LYS A 393 -3.44 6.74 -28.89
N GLU A 394 -3.46 6.39 -30.18
CA GLU A 394 -4.20 5.21 -30.67
C GLU A 394 -3.74 3.94 -29.96
N VAL A 395 -2.43 3.72 -29.81
CA VAL A 395 -1.88 2.55 -29.13
C VAL A 395 -2.28 2.50 -27.66
N VAL A 396 -2.21 3.62 -26.94
CA VAL A 396 -2.61 3.67 -25.53
C VAL A 396 -4.11 3.40 -25.38
N GLU A 397 -4.94 4.02 -26.23
CA GLU A 397 -6.39 3.81 -26.23
C GLU A 397 -6.75 2.35 -26.52
N ASP A 398 -6.11 1.73 -27.50
CA ASP A 398 -6.35 0.32 -27.87
C ASP A 398 -5.96 -0.64 -26.74
N ILE A 399 -4.81 -0.42 -26.11
CA ILE A 399 -4.33 -1.29 -25.02
C ILE A 399 -5.25 -1.18 -23.80
N VAL A 400 -5.59 0.05 -23.38
CA VAL A 400 -6.47 0.26 -22.23
C VAL A 400 -7.87 -0.30 -22.50
N SER A 401 -8.41 -0.07 -23.71
CA SER A 401 -9.70 -0.62 -24.14
C SER A 401 -9.66 -2.15 -24.19
N GLY A 402 -8.57 -2.74 -24.67
CA GLY A 402 -8.37 -4.19 -24.69
C GLY A 402 -8.42 -4.79 -23.29
N VAL A 403 -7.66 -4.23 -22.34
CA VAL A 403 -7.66 -4.69 -20.93
C VAL A 403 -9.04 -4.55 -20.28
N TYR A 404 -9.75 -3.45 -20.57
CA TYR A 404 -11.12 -3.24 -20.10
C TYR A 404 -12.10 -4.27 -20.69
N ASN A 405 -12.05 -4.51 -22.00
CA ASN A 405 -12.91 -5.46 -22.70
C ASN A 405 -12.65 -6.91 -22.27
N GLU A 406 -11.42 -7.23 -21.85
CA GLU A 406 -11.05 -8.50 -21.21
C GLU A 406 -11.59 -8.63 -19.77
N ARG A 407 -12.33 -7.63 -19.28
CA ARG A 407 -12.93 -7.58 -17.92
C ARG A 407 -11.90 -7.72 -16.81
N GLN A 408 -10.64 -7.35 -17.05
CA GLN A 408 -9.58 -7.50 -16.05
C GLN A 408 -9.73 -6.51 -14.91
N LEU A 409 -10.38 -5.38 -15.15
CA LEU A 409 -10.50 -4.29 -14.17
C LEU A 409 -11.74 -4.38 -13.28
N ASP A 410 -12.63 -5.37 -13.51
CA ASP A 410 -13.90 -5.58 -12.79
C ASP A 410 -13.75 -5.59 -11.26
N GLU A 411 -12.61 -6.07 -10.75
CA GLU A 411 -12.33 -6.22 -9.32
C GLU A 411 -11.39 -5.14 -8.77
N SER A 412 -10.93 -4.22 -9.61
CA SER A 412 -9.94 -3.19 -9.25
C SER A 412 -10.55 -1.99 -8.53
N GLY A 413 -11.85 -1.73 -8.77
CA GLY A 413 -12.55 -0.53 -8.34
C GLY A 413 -12.30 0.71 -9.19
N LEU A 414 -11.54 0.61 -10.29
CA LEU A 414 -11.40 1.69 -11.28
C LEU A 414 -12.73 1.90 -12.02
N ASN A 415 -13.10 3.16 -12.24
CA ASN A 415 -14.25 3.53 -13.07
C ASN A 415 -13.83 4.11 -14.43
N LEU A 416 -14.78 4.21 -15.37
CA LEU A 416 -14.51 4.70 -16.73
C LEU A 416 -13.88 6.09 -16.76
N ARG A 417 -14.34 7.01 -15.90
CA ARG A 417 -13.78 8.36 -15.83
C ARG A 417 -12.32 8.36 -15.38
N GLU A 418 -11.97 7.48 -14.46
CA GLU A 418 -10.58 7.27 -14.04
C GLU A 418 -9.73 6.70 -15.18
N LEU A 419 -10.27 5.78 -16.00
CA LEU A 419 -9.55 5.24 -17.16
C LEU A 419 -9.23 6.30 -18.21
N GLU A 420 -10.17 7.20 -18.51
CA GLU A 420 -9.92 8.35 -19.40
C GLU A 420 -8.76 9.22 -18.89
N LEU A 421 -8.76 9.54 -17.59
CA LEU A 421 -7.70 10.34 -16.97
C LEU A 421 -6.34 9.61 -16.97
N ILE A 422 -6.34 8.28 -16.81
CA ILE A 422 -5.13 7.45 -16.91
C ILE A 422 -4.57 7.47 -18.34
N VAL A 423 -5.42 7.31 -19.36
CA VAL A 423 -5.03 7.37 -20.78
C VAL A 423 -4.40 8.72 -21.11
N GLU A 424 -5.05 9.82 -20.72
CA GLU A 424 -4.53 11.18 -20.91
C GLU A 424 -3.12 11.35 -20.32
N GLU A 425 -2.92 10.88 -19.07
CA GLU A 425 -1.64 11.05 -18.39
C GLU A 425 -0.55 10.13 -18.94
N PHE A 426 -0.88 8.89 -19.33
CA PHE A 426 0.05 8.00 -20.01
C PHE A 426 0.57 8.63 -21.30
N ILE A 427 -0.32 9.11 -22.18
CA ILE A 427 0.06 9.75 -23.44
C ILE A 427 1.03 10.91 -23.19
N LYS A 428 0.69 11.78 -22.23
CA LYS A 428 1.52 12.93 -21.84
C LYS A 428 2.91 12.52 -21.35
N VAL A 429 3.00 11.51 -20.48
CA VAL A 429 4.27 11.01 -19.95
C VAL A 429 5.12 10.40 -21.07
N ILE A 430 4.54 9.53 -21.91
CA ILE A 430 5.25 8.85 -23.00
C ILE A 430 5.82 9.84 -24.00
N ILE A 431 5.03 10.85 -24.40
CA ILE A 431 5.49 11.88 -25.34
C ILE A 431 6.69 12.62 -24.78
N ASN A 432 6.68 12.96 -23.49
CA ASN A 432 7.79 13.65 -22.86
C ASN A 432 9.06 12.78 -22.80
N ILE A 433 8.91 11.47 -22.64
CA ILE A 433 10.03 10.52 -22.65
C ILE A 433 10.57 10.34 -24.07
N LYS A 434 9.71 10.26 -25.09
CA LYS A 434 10.08 10.02 -26.49
C LYS A 434 10.54 11.27 -27.26
N LYS A 435 10.47 12.47 -26.68
CA LYS A 435 11.02 13.69 -27.30
C LYS A 435 12.52 13.52 -27.53
N GLU A 436 12.93 13.62 -28.79
CA GLU A 436 14.35 13.60 -29.14
C GLU A 436 15.08 14.75 -28.46
N ARG A 437 16.18 14.44 -27.77
CA ARG A 437 17.12 15.47 -27.31
C ARG A 437 17.83 16.04 -28.54
N ILE A 438 17.89 17.36 -28.65
CA ILE A 438 18.62 18.06 -29.71
C ILE A 438 20.06 17.53 -29.73
N LYS A 439 20.49 16.95 -30.86
CA LYS A 439 21.87 16.53 -31.03
C LYS A 439 22.74 17.78 -31.12
N TYR A 440 23.65 17.96 -30.17
CA TYR A 440 24.66 19.00 -30.24
C TYR A 440 25.57 18.78 -31.46
N PRO A 441 26.05 19.85 -32.10
CA PRO A 441 27.05 19.74 -33.15
C PRO A 441 28.26 18.97 -32.63
N LYS A 442 28.78 18.04 -33.43
CA LYS A 442 29.99 17.30 -33.10
C LYS A 442 31.18 18.24 -33.22
N GLU A 443 31.78 18.60 -32.10
CA GLU A 443 33.11 19.22 -32.07
C GLU A 443 34.18 18.15 -32.27
N ASP A 444 35.20 18.45 -33.06
CA ASP A 444 36.32 17.54 -33.32
C ASP A 444 37.28 17.58 -32.12
N ILE A 445 36.98 16.78 -31.10
CA ILE A 445 37.77 16.72 -29.86
C ILE A 445 38.82 15.62 -30.00
N GLN A 446 40.09 15.99 -29.92
CA GLN A 446 41.20 15.03 -29.84
C GLN A 446 41.07 14.21 -28.55
N ARG A 447 40.82 12.90 -28.68
CA ARG A 447 40.65 12.00 -27.53
C ARG A 447 42.00 11.68 -26.90
N VAL A 448 42.29 12.31 -25.77
CA VAL A 448 43.54 12.12 -25.00
C VAL A 448 43.45 10.93 -24.04
N VAL A 449 42.24 10.54 -23.65
CA VAL A 449 41.98 9.35 -22.83
C VAL A 449 41.55 8.22 -23.75
N GLN A 450 42.38 7.19 -23.87
CA GLN A 450 42.08 5.97 -24.60
C GLN A 450 41.80 4.85 -23.60
N VAL A 451 40.65 4.19 -23.74
CA VAL A 451 40.34 2.97 -23.00
C VAL A 451 41.04 1.84 -23.74
N ASN A 452 41.93 1.12 -23.08
CA ASN A 452 42.49 -0.11 -23.66
C ASN A 452 41.33 -1.06 -23.92
N ASP A 453 41.26 -1.61 -25.14
CA ASP A 453 40.26 -2.62 -25.46
C ASP A 453 40.35 -3.74 -24.42
N ILE A 454 39.23 -3.98 -23.72
CA ILE A 454 39.12 -5.07 -22.76
C ILE A 454 39.08 -6.35 -23.59
N GLN A 455 40.19 -7.10 -23.61
CA GLN A 455 40.29 -8.41 -24.27
C GLN A 455 39.32 -9.43 -23.68
#